data_AF-A0A1V5RMD4-F1
#
_entry.id   AF-A0A1V5RMD4-F1
#
_cell.length_a   1.000
_cell.length_b   1.000
_cell.length_c   1.000
_cell.angle_alpha   90.00
_cell.angle_beta   90.00
_cell.angle_gamma   90.00
#
_symmetry.space_group_name_H-M   'P 1'
#
loop_
_entity.id
_entity.type
_entity.pdbx_description
1 polymer ?
#
loop_
_entity_poly.entity_id
_entity_poly.type
_entity_poly.pdbx_seq_one_letter_code
_entity_poly.pdbx_strand_id
1 'polypeptide(L)' 'MNCKQCGTWNPDDKRVCWKCQAELPKPVEVKKKQPTVFLGLPAWAWVVLVLMIVLMFGGQCLGPLLGGG' A
#
# COMPACT_ATOMS: atom_id res chain seq x y z
N MET A 1 -20.23 -6.41 -15.28
CA MET A 1 -21.40 -6.29 -14.39
C MET A 1 -22.73 -6.46 -15.14
N ASN A 2 -23.79 -6.99 -14.53
CA ASN A 2 -25.12 -7.06 -15.15
C ASN A 2 -25.93 -5.79 -14.83
N CYS A 3 -26.62 -5.24 -15.85
CA CYS A 3 -27.49 -4.08 -15.69
C CYS A 3 -28.68 -4.42 -14.77
N LYS A 4 -28.92 -3.60 -13.74
CA LYS A 4 -30.04 -3.78 -12.81
C LYS A 4 -31.42 -3.45 -13.40
N GLN A 5 -31.46 -2.86 -14.61
CA GLN A 5 -32.71 -2.48 -15.26
C GLN A 5 -33.18 -3.53 -16.27
N CYS A 6 -32.27 -4.02 -17.14
CA CYS A 6 -32.63 -4.97 -18.21
C CYS A 6 -31.93 -6.33 -18.12
N GLY A 7 -31.08 -6.56 -17.11
CA GLY A 7 -30.34 -7.82 -16.92
C GLY A 7 -29.21 -8.08 -17.92
N THR A 8 -29.00 -7.21 -18.91
CA THR A 8 -27.93 -7.38 -19.91
C THR A 8 -26.56 -7.23 -19.28
N TRP A 9 -25.61 -8.10 -19.66
CA TRP A 9 -24.22 -8.00 -19.24
C TRP A 9 -23.54 -6.80 -19.88
N ASN A 10 -22.82 -6.03 -19.05
CA ASN A 10 -22.11 -4.82 -19.43
C ASN A 10 -20.65 -4.89 -18.93
N PRO A 11 -19.67 -4.43 -19.73
CA PRO A 11 -18.29 -4.26 -19.26
C PRO A 11 -18.20 -3.30 -18.07
N ASP A 12 -17.25 -3.53 -17.16
CA ASP A 12 -17.15 -2.77 -15.89
C ASP A 12 -16.66 -1.32 -16.07
N ASP A 13 -16.05 -1.01 -17.22
CA ASP A 13 -15.62 0.33 -17.63
C ASP A 13 -16.77 1.22 -18.15
N LYS A 14 -17.93 0.64 -18.45
CA LYS A 14 -19.04 1.38 -19.07
C LYS A 14 -19.87 2.13 -18.03
N ARG A 15 -20.14 3.41 -18.30
CA ARG A 15 -21.05 4.27 -17.51
C ARG A 15 -22.52 4.11 -17.88
N VAL A 16 -22.79 3.61 -19.08
CA VAL A 16 -24.16 3.47 -19.64
C VAL A 16 -24.34 2.07 -20.22
N CYS A 17 -25.51 1.47 -19.97
CA CYS A 17 -25.87 0.18 -20.51
C CYS A 17 -26.00 0.26 -22.02
N TRP A 18 -25.30 -0.60 -22.76
CA TRP A 18 -25.30 -0.57 -24.22
C TRP A 18 -26.62 -1.02 -24.85
N LYS A 19 -27.52 -1.62 -24.04
CA LYS A 19 -28.79 -2.18 -24.49
C LYS A 19 -29.98 -1.28 -24.18
N CYS A 20 -30.13 -0.84 -22.93
CA CYS A 20 -31.28 -0.05 -22.49
C CYS A 20 -30.95 1.42 -22.20
N GLN A 21 -29.70 1.84 -22.41
CA GLN A 21 -29.21 3.21 -22.17
C GLN A 21 -29.35 3.70 -20.71
N ALA A 22 -29.65 2.82 -19.76
CA ALA A 22 -29.66 3.15 -18.34
C ALA A 22 -28.24 3.41 -17.81
N GLU A 23 -28.11 4.34 -16.87
CA GLU A 23 -26.83 4.58 -16.17
C GLU A 23 -26.43 3.35 -15.33
N LEU A 24 -25.16 2.96 -15.44
CA LEU A 24 -24.58 1.90 -14.64
C LEU A 24 -23.89 2.48 -13.41
N PRO A 25 -23.88 1.75 -12.29
CA PRO A 25 -23.16 2.19 -11.09
C PRO A 25 -21.68 2.38 -11.40
N LYS A 26 -21.13 3.51 -10.96
CA LYS A 26 -19.70 3.81 -11.10
C LYS A 26 -18.90 2.71 -10.38
N PRO A 27 -17.93 2.02 -11.01
CA PRO A 27 -17.00 1.18 -10.28
C PRO A 27 -16.39 2.03 -9.15
N VAL A 28 -16.56 1.57 -7.92
CA VAL A 28 -16.00 2.23 -6.74
C VAL A 28 -14.50 2.09 -6.89
N GLU A 29 -13.81 3.21 -7.10
CA GLU A 29 -12.35 3.18 -7.12
C GLU A 29 -11.88 2.76 -5.73
N VAL A 30 -11.47 1.51 -5.61
CA VAL A 30 -10.79 1.02 -4.43
C VAL A 30 -9.49 1.81 -4.38
N LYS A 31 -9.47 2.86 -3.55
CA LYS A 31 -8.25 3.64 -3.31
C LYS A 31 -7.17 2.65 -2.88
N LYS A 32 -6.18 2.41 -3.76
CA LYS A 32 -5.02 1.61 -3.41
C LYS A 32 -4.39 2.23 -2.17
N LYS A 33 -4.27 1.47 -1.08
CA LYS A 33 -3.54 1.92 0.11
C LYS A 33 -2.14 2.30 -0.34
N GLN A 34 -1.83 3.60 -0.29
CA GLN A 34 -0.49 4.04 -0.62
C GLN A 34 0.44 3.65 0.53
N PRO A 35 1.63 3.09 0.25
CA PRO A 35 2.61 2.81 1.28
C PRO A 35 2.98 4.11 1.98
N THR A 36 3.06 4.09 3.31
CA THR A 36 3.49 5.23 4.11
C THR A 36 4.98 5.47 3.84
N VAL A 37 5.25 6.49 3.02
CA VAL A 37 6.59 7.00 2.74
C VAL A 37 6.87 8.20 3.63
N PHE A 38 8.00 8.17 4.32
CA PHE A 38 8.51 9.26 5.14
C PHE A 38 9.90 9.64 4.64
N LEU A 39 10.08 10.91 4.27
CA LEU A 39 11.30 11.43 3.64
C LEU A 39 11.79 10.59 2.44
N GLY A 40 10.85 10.16 1.58
CA GLY A 40 11.16 9.39 0.37
C GLY A 40 11.45 7.89 0.60
N LEU A 41 11.50 7.43 1.84
CA LEU A 41 11.74 6.03 2.20
C LEU A 41 10.48 5.39 2.80
N PRO A 42 10.21 4.10 2.51
CA PRO A 42 9.08 3.40 3.12
C PRO A 42 9.34 3.16 4.62
N ALA A 43 8.27 3.09 5.42
CA ALA A 43 8.37 2.97 6.88
C ALA A 43 9.28 1.81 7.38
N TRP A 44 9.27 0.65 6.70
CA TRP A 44 10.11 -0.49 7.07
C TRP A 44 11.61 -0.21 6.90
N ALA A 45 12.01 0.63 5.93
CA ALA A 45 13.40 1.00 5.72
C ALA A 45 13.95 1.81 6.90
N TRP A 46 13.12 2.67 7.50
CA TRP A 46 13.48 3.39 8.73
C TRP A 46 13.67 2.46 9.93
N VAL A 47 12.83 1.43 10.07
CA VAL A 47 12.98 0.42 11.13
C VAL A 47 14.34 -0.29 11.01
N VAL A 48 14.70 -0.71 9.79
CA VAL A 48 16.00 -1.35 9.52
C VAL A 48 17.16 -0.39 9.78
N LEU A 49 17.05 0.87 9.35
CA LEU A 49 18.07 1.89 9.54
C LEU A 49 18.32 2.18 11.03
N VAL A 50 17.24 2.36 11.82
CA VAL A 50 17.34 2.56 13.27
C VAL A 50 17.94 1.33 13.94
N LEU A 51 17.51 0.12 13.56
CA LEU A 51 18.07 -1.12 14.09
C LEU A 51 19.58 -1.23 13.80
N MET A 52 20.00 -0.94 12.57
CA MET A 52 21.40 -0.96 12.18
C MET A 52 22.23 0.05 12.98
N ILE A 53 21.74 1.29 13.13
CA ILE A 53 22.38 2.32 13.95
C ILE A 53 22.50 1.86 15.41
N VAL A 54 21.42 1.33 16.00
CA VAL A 54 21.44 0.83 17.39
C VAL A 54 22.45 -0.30 17.56
N LEU A 55 22.57 -1.22 16.60
CA LEU A 55 23.57 -2.29 16.65
C LEU A 55 25.00 -1.73 16.53
N MET A 56 25.21 -0.76 15.63
CA MET A 56 26.52 -0.11 15.48
C MET A 56 26.92 0.64 16.76
N PHE A 57 26.07 1.51 17.31
CA PHE A 57 26.41 2.30 18.49
C PHE A 57 26.34 1.48 19.80
N GLY A 58 25.40 0.55 19.91
CA GLY A 58 25.30 -0.37 21.05
C GLY A 58 26.52 -1.30 21.15
N GLY A 59 27.06 -1.75 20.02
CA GLY A 59 28.32 -2.50 19.98
C GLY A 59 29.53 -1.68 20.45
N GLN A 60 29.54 -0.37 20.22
CA GLN A 60 30.62 0.53 20.65
C GLN A 60 30.56 0.78 22.17
N CYS A 61 29.38 0.75 22.79
CA CYS A 61 29.23 0.83 24.25
C CYS A 61 29.46 -0.50 24.97
N LEU A 62 29.18 -1.66 24.35
CA LEU A 62 29.42 -2.99 24.94
C LEU A 62 30.79 -3.60 24.59
N GLY A 63 31.52 -3.05 23.63
CA GLY A 63 32.84 -3.53 23.21
C GLY A 63 33.86 -3.63 24.35
N PRO A 64 34.05 -2.58 25.19
CA PRO A 64 34.99 -2.64 26.32
C PRO A 64 34.54 -3.54 27.48
N LEU A 65 33.26 -3.94 27.51
CA LEU A 65 32.69 -4.77 28.58
C LEU A 65 32.72 -6.28 28.24
N LEU A 66 32.69 -6.63 26.94
CA LEU A 66 32.71 -8.01 26.46
C LEU A 66 34.02 -8.42 25.77
N GLY A 67 34.83 -7.46 25.32
CA GLY A 67 36.17 -7.68 24.79
C GLY A 67 37.22 -7.37 25.85
N GLY A 68 37.47 -8.31 26.76
CA GLY A 68 38.64 -8.25 27.64
C GLY A 68 39.93 -8.33 26.81
N GLY A 69 40.83 -7.38 27.06
CA GLY A 69 42.16 -7.28 26.44
C GLY A 69 42.74 -5.88 26.58
#